data_AF-A0A1E4JUZ5-F1
#
_entry.id   AF-A0A1E4JUZ5-F1
#
_cell.length_a   1.000
_cell.length_b   1.000
_cell.length_c   1.000
_cell.angle_alpha   90.00
_cell.angle_beta   90.00
_cell.angle_gamma   90.00
#
_symmetry.space_group_name_H-M   'P 1'
#
loop_
_entity.id
_entity.type
_entity.pdbx_description
1 polymer ?
#
loop_
_entity_poly.entity_id
_entity_poly.type
_entity_poly.pdbx_seq_one_letter_code
_entity_poly.pdbx_strand_id
1 'polypeptide(L)'
;MTTLDLDHLRQRWSEQGRAIDAQLALDVDAVRRRLTAQTATALTRQRGRRLLSLAFGAAAFFATLVFMRANANDPAYLLLALPLALLLLTVGAVDLREWLTLGRIDFAQPLTALRTECDRLRGRRLQVARAIAQLSVLLWLPLIFVLVKGFVGIDLLRRLPLSVTAINVALGVALVPGIAAVLRWVARRRPDSAALRRFVDEAAGRDWQRASDHLNRQLAFERAVAGDTAEGALRRAAALTLPPPAEELRIAARRRVDAGLVLISALILLSGGFNFRHGGEAAAIVPGVLLHLFAIGWLIAAIVQRDALAAPGSAEPSAWRARLDGATRLRTVLLQSYVVAAPLLSLALLQTLGLGLAGIDLWQSLGPALWLGLGLIAVIAMALLFRRRQGAPAGFAARLVDALSLGSLSRAQRAADAAAGDENLRDAA
;
A
#
# COMPACT_ATOMS: atom_id res chain seq x y z
N MET A 1 -19.92 -65.70 22.78
CA MET A 1 -19.34 -64.46 23.34
C MET A 1 -19.98 -64.24 24.70
N THR A 2 -19.19 -64.35 25.77
CA THR A 2 -19.65 -64.09 27.13
C THR A 2 -19.84 -62.58 27.31
N THR A 3 -20.86 -62.17 28.06
CA THR A 3 -21.15 -60.76 28.39
C THR A 3 -19.93 -59.99 28.90
N LEU A 4 -19.03 -60.69 29.59
CA LEU A 4 -17.74 -60.19 30.08
C LEU A 4 -16.80 -59.62 29.00
N ASP A 5 -16.88 -60.11 27.76
CA ASP A 5 -16.00 -59.66 26.65
C ASP A 5 -16.48 -58.32 26.05
N LEU A 6 -17.80 -58.11 26.01
CA LEU A 6 -18.42 -56.87 25.52
C LEU A 6 -18.16 -55.68 26.45
N ASP A 7 -18.22 -55.89 27.76
CA ASP A 7 -17.98 -54.83 28.75
C ASP A 7 -16.52 -54.38 28.73
N HIS A 8 -15.58 -55.31 28.54
CA HIS A 8 -14.16 -55.00 28.42
C HIS A 8 -13.85 -54.22 27.13
N LEU A 9 -14.49 -54.56 25.99
CA LEU A 9 -14.39 -53.76 24.76
C LEU A 9 -14.98 -52.35 24.92
N ARG A 10 -16.14 -52.23 25.58
CA ARG A 10 -16.74 -50.92 25.90
C ARG A 10 -15.84 -50.08 26.80
N GLN A 11 -15.23 -50.68 27.82
CA GLN A 11 -14.31 -49.99 28.71
C GLN A 11 -13.09 -49.47 27.94
N ARG A 12 -12.42 -50.32 27.14
CA ARG A 12 -11.27 -49.91 26.32
C ARG A 12 -11.63 -48.81 25.32
N TRP A 13 -12.79 -48.91 24.68
CA TRP A 13 -13.29 -47.87 23.78
C TRP A 13 -13.48 -46.53 24.52
N SER A 14 -14.03 -46.55 25.74
CA SER A 14 -14.20 -45.35 26.57
C SER A 14 -12.87 -44.75 27.03
N GLU A 15 -11.86 -45.57 27.32
CA GLU A 15 -10.53 -45.13 27.74
C GLU A 15 -9.77 -44.51 26.57
N GLN A 16 -9.85 -45.13 25.39
CA GLN A 16 -9.24 -44.61 24.17
C GLN A 16 -9.90 -43.31 23.72
N GLY A 17 -11.24 -43.20 23.82
CA GLY A 17 -11.97 -41.96 23.56
C GLY A 17 -11.51 -40.82 24.49
N ARG A 18 -11.43 -41.08 25.80
CA ARG A 18 -10.91 -40.10 26.77
C ARG A 18 -9.47 -39.67 26.49
N ALA A 19 -8.61 -40.59 26.04
CA ALA A 19 -7.22 -40.26 25.69
C ALA A 19 -7.14 -39.37 24.43
N ILE A 20 -7.96 -39.64 23.42
CA ILE A 20 -8.06 -38.83 22.19
C ILE A 20 -8.58 -37.43 22.53
N ASP A 21 -9.64 -37.33 23.33
CA ASP A 21 -10.21 -36.04 23.77
C ASP A 21 -9.18 -35.22 24.57
N ALA A 22 -8.40 -35.87 25.44
CA ALA A 22 -7.33 -35.22 26.19
C ALA A 22 -6.20 -34.70 25.27
N GLN A 23 -5.80 -35.48 24.26
CA GLN A 23 -4.82 -35.03 23.26
C GLN A 23 -5.33 -33.86 22.43
N LEU A 24 -6.57 -33.95 21.94
CA LEU A 24 -7.23 -32.86 21.20
C LEU A 24 -7.33 -31.58 22.04
N ALA A 25 -7.67 -31.69 23.33
CA ALA A 25 -7.72 -30.54 24.23
C ALA A 25 -6.33 -29.89 24.40
N LEU A 26 -5.27 -30.69 24.59
CA LEU A 26 -3.90 -30.20 24.67
C LEU A 26 -3.46 -29.47 23.40
N ASP A 27 -3.83 -30.01 22.24
CA ASP A 27 -3.53 -29.40 20.94
C ASP A 27 -4.29 -28.10 20.73
N VAL A 28 -5.57 -28.03 21.12
CA VAL A 28 -6.37 -26.79 21.07
C VAL A 28 -5.75 -25.70 21.94
N ASP A 29 -5.36 -26.02 23.17
CA ASP A 29 -4.74 -25.04 24.08
C ASP A 29 -3.33 -24.64 23.63
N ALA A 30 -2.58 -25.55 22.99
CA ALA A 30 -1.31 -25.22 22.35
C ALA A 30 -1.49 -24.25 21.18
N VAL A 31 -2.48 -24.49 20.31
CA VAL A 31 -2.80 -23.59 19.19
C VAL A 31 -3.32 -22.24 19.70
N ARG A 32 -4.21 -22.23 20.69
CA ARG A 32 -4.72 -21.00 21.32
C ARG A 32 -3.57 -20.16 21.88
N ARG A 33 -2.69 -20.75 22.70
CA ARG A 33 -1.51 -20.06 23.25
C ARG A 33 -0.59 -19.54 22.16
N ARG A 34 -0.34 -20.33 21.11
CA ARG A 34 0.46 -19.92 19.95
C ARG A 34 -0.16 -18.73 19.23
N LEU A 35 -1.48 -18.73 18.99
CA LEU A 35 -2.20 -17.64 18.34
C LEU A 35 -2.18 -16.37 19.21
N THR A 36 -2.45 -16.48 20.51
CA THR A 36 -2.38 -15.35 21.44
C THR A 36 -0.97 -14.76 21.49
N ALA A 37 0.07 -15.61 21.59
CA ALA A 37 1.47 -15.15 21.58
C ALA A 37 1.84 -14.45 20.27
N GLN A 38 1.34 -14.93 19.12
CA GLN A 38 1.54 -14.27 17.83
C GLN A 38 0.85 -12.91 17.77
N THR A 39 -0.41 -12.79 18.23
CA THR A 39 -1.13 -11.52 18.30
C THR A 39 -0.41 -10.54 19.23
N ALA A 40 0.02 -10.99 20.41
CA ALA A 40 0.78 -10.19 21.36
C ALA A 40 2.11 -9.72 20.77
N THR A 41 2.87 -10.61 20.13
CA THR A 41 4.13 -10.26 19.45
C THR A 41 3.91 -9.26 18.32
N ALA A 42 2.82 -9.40 17.55
CA ALA A 42 2.48 -8.47 16.49
C ALA A 42 2.14 -7.06 17.03
N LEU A 43 1.34 -6.97 18.09
CA LEU A 43 0.96 -5.70 18.72
C LEU A 43 2.11 -5.05 19.48
N THR A 44 2.96 -5.82 20.17
CA THR A 44 4.16 -5.30 20.84
C THR A 44 5.18 -4.79 19.83
N ARG A 45 5.42 -5.52 18.73
CA ARG A 45 6.24 -5.02 17.62
C ARG A 45 5.65 -3.73 17.02
N GLN A 46 4.34 -3.65 16.87
CA GLN A 46 3.67 -2.45 16.39
C GLN A 46 3.87 -1.27 17.35
N ARG A 47 3.75 -1.51 18.67
CA ARG A 47 4.06 -0.52 19.70
C ARG A 47 5.52 -0.06 19.63
N GLY A 48 6.46 -0.97 19.44
CA GLY A 48 7.88 -0.63 19.25
C GLY A 48 8.13 0.24 18.01
N ARG A 49 7.48 -0.07 16.88
CA ARG A 49 7.54 0.77 15.66
C ARG A 49 6.92 2.14 15.87
N ARG A 50 5.84 2.24 16.64
CA ARG A 50 5.24 3.53 17.02
C ARG A 50 6.17 4.35 17.90
N LEU A 51 6.89 3.72 18.82
CA LEU A 51 7.92 4.39 19.61
C LEU A 51 9.04 4.96 18.72
N LEU A 52 9.50 4.19 17.73
CA LEU A 52 10.50 4.66 16.77
C LEU A 52 9.97 5.84 15.92
N SER A 53 8.71 5.76 15.46
CA SER A 53 8.02 6.85 14.76
C SER A 53 7.95 8.12 15.61
N LEU A 54 7.62 7.97 16.90
CA LEU A 54 7.59 9.07 17.87
C LEU A 54 8.96 9.69 18.07
N ALA A 55 10.00 8.87 18.26
CA ALA A 55 11.37 9.36 18.43
C ALA A 55 11.83 10.13 17.20
N PHE A 56 11.59 9.61 16.00
CA PHE A 56 11.90 10.29 14.75
C PHE A 56 11.09 11.58 14.58
N GLY A 57 9.79 11.54 14.85
CA GLY A 57 8.90 12.71 14.77
C GLY A 57 9.30 13.81 15.76
N ALA A 58 9.67 13.44 16.98
CA ALA A 58 10.17 14.37 17.99
C ALA A 58 11.50 15.00 17.54
N ALA A 59 12.46 14.19 17.05
CA ALA A 59 13.72 14.71 16.52
C ALA A 59 13.50 15.67 15.35
N ALA A 60 12.62 15.33 14.40
CA ALA A 60 12.26 16.20 13.28
C ALA A 60 11.59 17.50 13.76
N PHE A 61 10.71 17.43 14.76
CA PHE A 61 10.06 18.59 15.35
C PHE A 61 11.07 19.53 16.01
N PHE A 62 11.97 19.01 16.86
CA PHE A 62 13.03 19.80 17.48
C PHE A 62 13.99 20.39 16.45
N ALA A 63 14.38 19.63 15.42
CA ALA A 63 15.19 20.15 14.32
C ALA A 63 14.49 21.32 13.61
N THR A 64 13.17 21.22 13.40
CA THR A 64 12.36 22.32 12.83
C THR A 64 12.33 23.54 13.76
N LEU A 65 12.23 23.36 15.08
CA LEU A 65 12.29 24.48 16.04
C LEU A 65 13.65 25.16 16.07
N VAL A 66 14.74 24.38 16.04
CA VAL A 66 16.11 24.91 15.93
C VAL A 66 16.28 25.70 14.64
N PHE A 67 15.77 25.18 13.52
CA PHE A 67 15.76 25.88 12.24
C PHE A 67 14.98 27.21 12.31
N MET A 68 13.79 27.20 12.92
CA MET A 68 12.98 28.42 13.10
C MET A 68 13.72 29.46 13.94
N ARG A 69 14.40 29.04 15.01
CA ARG A 69 15.20 29.97 15.83
C ARG A 69 16.40 30.52 15.07
N ALA A 70 17.10 29.69 14.28
CA ALA A 70 18.22 30.13 13.45
C ALA A 70 17.79 31.10 12.34
N ASN A 71 16.55 31.03 11.88
CA ASN A 71 15.98 31.88 10.84
C ASN A 71 14.91 32.84 11.39
N ALA A 72 14.99 33.23 12.67
CA ALA A 72 13.98 34.07 13.32
C ALA A 72 13.80 35.45 12.66
N ASN A 73 14.81 35.93 11.95
CA ASN A 73 14.80 37.22 11.23
C ASN A 73 14.33 37.09 9.77
N ASP A 74 14.00 35.89 9.29
CA ASP A 74 13.51 35.65 7.93
C ASP A 74 12.05 35.15 7.96
N PRO A 75 11.07 36.06 7.82
CA PRO A 75 9.65 35.70 7.96
C PRO A 75 9.17 34.72 6.90
N ALA A 76 9.81 34.66 5.72
CA ALA A 76 9.43 33.72 4.68
C ALA A 76 9.75 32.27 5.10
N TYR A 77 10.93 32.03 5.67
CA TYR A 77 11.29 30.70 6.19
C TYR A 77 10.47 30.31 7.41
N LEU A 78 10.10 31.27 8.28
CA LEU A 78 9.18 30.99 9.38
C LEU A 78 7.80 30.56 8.89
N LEU A 79 7.26 31.24 7.87
CA LEU A 79 5.96 30.92 7.27
C LEU A 79 5.96 29.53 6.61
N LEU A 80 7.09 29.09 6.05
CA LEU A 80 7.26 27.73 5.50
C LEU A 80 7.45 26.66 6.57
N ALA A 81 8.19 26.95 7.64
CA ALA A 81 8.51 26.00 8.70
C ALA A 81 7.34 25.78 9.68
N LEU A 82 6.55 26.82 9.96
CA LEU A 82 5.43 26.76 10.89
C LEU A 82 4.41 25.64 10.57
N PRO A 83 3.86 25.51 9.35
CA PRO A 83 2.91 24.44 9.04
C PRO A 83 3.55 23.04 9.13
N LEU A 84 4.86 22.90 8.87
CA LEU A 84 5.58 21.65 9.07
C LEU A 84 5.68 21.30 10.56
N ALA A 85 6.01 22.28 11.41
CA ALA A 85 6.05 22.09 12.86
C ALA A 85 4.67 21.71 13.42
N LEU A 86 3.60 22.38 12.98
CA LEU A 86 2.22 22.06 13.38
C LEU A 86 1.81 20.65 12.93
N LEU A 87 2.17 20.26 11.70
CA LEU A 87 1.93 18.90 11.21
C LEU A 87 2.67 17.86 12.08
N LEU A 88 3.96 18.06 12.33
CA LEU A 88 4.78 17.16 13.14
C LEU A 88 4.23 17.03 14.57
N LEU A 89 3.83 18.14 15.20
CA LEU A 89 3.20 18.14 16.52
C LEU A 89 1.87 17.36 16.52
N THR A 90 1.02 17.59 15.52
CA THR A 90 -0.28 16.92 15.39
C THR A 90 -0.12 15.42 15.19
N VAL A 91 0.78 15.01 14.29
CA VAL A 91 1.09 13.59 14.03
C VAL A 91 1.71 12.95 15.28
N GLY A 92 2.65 13.64 15.95
CA GLY A 92 3.25 13.17 17.19
C GLY A 92 2.23 12.96 18.32
N ALA A 93 1.27 13.87 18.47
CA ALA A 93 0.20 13.74 19.45
C ALA A 93 -0.71 12.53 19.17
N VAL A 94 -1.01 12.24 17.91
CA VAL A 94 -1.78 11.03 17.53
C VAL A 94 -0.95 9.77 17.77
N ASP A 95 0.30 9.75 17.34
CA ASP A 95 1.20 8.60 17.52
C ASP A 95 1.39 8.29 19.02
N LEU A 96 1.48 9.32 19.87
CA LEU A 96 1.63 9.16 21.32
C LEU A 96 0.38 8.54 21.94
N ARG A 97 -0.81 9.03 21.54
CA ARG A 97 -2.08 8.45 21.97
C ARG A 97 -2.21 6.99 21.52
N GLU A 98 -1.87 6.69 20.26
CA GLU A 98 -1.86 5.30 19.76
C GLU A 98 -0.90 4.42 20.56
N TRP A 99 0.30 4.90 20.85
CA TRP A 99 1.31 4.16 21.63
C TRP A 99 0.84 3.87 23.06
N LEU A 100 0.22 4.86 23.72
CA LEU A 100 -0.35 4.71 25.05
C LEU A 100 -1.53 3.73 25.06
N THR A 101 -2.43 3.81 24.08
CA THR A 101 -3.55 2.86 23.95
C THR A 101 -3.04 1.44 23.72
N LEU A 102 -2.10 1.24 22.81
CA LEU A 102 -1.46 -0.07 22.57
C LEU A 102 -0.80 -0.63 23.84
N GLY A 103 -0.29 0.23 24.71
CA GLY A 103 0.31 -0.18 25.98
C GLY A 103 -0.68 -0.59 27.07
N ARG A 104 -1.97 -0.24 26.90
CA ARG A 104 -3.06 -0.58 27.84
C ARG A 104 -3.90 -1.77 27.37
N ILE A 105 -3.57 -2.35 26.22
CA ILE A 105 -4.27 -3.53 25.71
C ILE A 105 -4.00 -4.70 26.65
N ASP A 106 -5.07 -5.19 27.28
CA ASP A 106 -5.06 -6.40 28.09
C ASP A 106 -5.54 -7.58 27.24
N PHE A 107 -4.68 -8.59 27.09
CA PHE A 107 -4.97 -9.80 26.32
C PHE A 107 -5.89 -10.78 27.03
N ALA A 108 -6.19 -10.56 28.31
CA ALA A 108 -7.19 -11.32 29.06
C ALA A 108 -8.63 -10.87 28.73
N GLN A 109 -8.80 -9.74 28.04
CA GLN A 109 -10.13 -9.24 27.65
C GLN A 109 -10.77 -10.10 26.55
N PRO A 110 -12.11 -10.08 26.42
CA PRO A 110 -12.81 -10.73 25.32
C PRO A 110 -12.27 -10.28 23.95
N LEU A 111 -12.06 -11.22 23.04
CA LEU A 111 -11.50 -10.94 21.70
C LEU A 111 -12.34 -9.94 20.89
N THR A 112 -13.64 -9.86 21.16
CA THR A 112 -14.54 -8.87 20.55
C THR A 112 -14.19 -7.45 20.98
N ALA A 113 -13.90 -7.22 22.27
CA ALA A 113 -13.47 -5.92 22.79
C ALA A 113 -12.11 -5.51 22.19
N LEU A 114 -11.16 -6.46 22.12
CA LEU A 114 -9.86 -6.24 21.49
C LEU A 114 -9.99 -5.84 20.01
N ARG A 115 -10.94 -6.47 19.30
CA ARG A 115 -11.23 -6.15 17.90
C ARG A 115 -11.80 -4.75 17.74
N THR A 116 -12.79 -4.39 18.55
CA THR A 116 -13.38 -3.05 18.52
C THR A 116 -12.32 -1.97 18.76
N GLU A 117 -11.40 -2.17 19.70
CA GLU A 117 -10.33 -1.20 19.96
C GLU A 117 -9.33 -1.14 18.80
N CYS A 118 -8.97 -2.27 18.19
CA CYS A 118 -8.12 -2.29 16.99
C CYS A 118 -8.79 -1.57 15.80
N ASP A 119 -10.09 -1.78 15.59
CA ASP A 119 -10.86 -1.13 14.52
C ASP A 119 -10.95 0.39 14.75
N ARG A 120 -11.10 0.82 16.01
CA ARG A 120 -11.07 2.24 16.40
C ARG A 120 -9.71 2.89 16.11
N LEU A 121 -8.61 2.22 16.47
CA LEU A 121 -7.26 2.69 16.19
C LEU A 121 -6.98 2.76 14.68
N ARG A 122 -7.42 1.74 13.93
CA ARG A 122 -7.36 1.73 12.46
C ARG A 122 -8.11 2.91 11.85
N GLY A 123 -9.35 3.18 12.28
CA GLY A 123 -10.15 4.28 11.77
C GLY A 123 -9.49 5.65 11.98
N ARG A 124 -8.92 5.89 13.16
CA ARG A 124 -8.14 7.10 13.44
C ARG A 124 -6.90 7.21 12.56
N ARG A 125 -6.17 6.11 12.39
CA ARG A 125 -4.97 6.08 11.55
C ARG A 125 -5.29 6.42 10.11
N LEU A 126 -6.39 5.88 9.58
CA LEU A 126 -6.83 6.17 8.23
C LEU A 126 -7.15 7.65 8.03
N GLN A 127 -7.79 8.30 9.01
CA GLN A 127 -8.04 9.74 8.95
C GLN A 127 -6.74 10.55 8.92
N VAL A 128 -5.76 10.20 9.74
CA VAL A 128 -4.46 10.88 9.77
C VAL A 128 -3.65 10.62 8.49
N ALA A 129 -3.59 9.36 8.03
CA ALA A 129 -2.90 9.02 6.79
C ALA A 129 -3.51 9.77 5.59
N ARG A 130 -4.84 9.88 5.54
CA ARG A 130 -5.54 10.68 4.54
C ARG A 130 -5.17 12.16 4.63
N ALA A 131 -5.18 12.73 5.84
CA ALA A 131 -4.81 14.14 6.04
C ALA A 131 -3.36 14.41 5.64
N ILE A 132 -2.41 13.55 6.04
CA ILE A 132 -1.00 13.63 5.64
C ILE A 132 -0.87 13.52 4.12
N ALA A 133 -1.54 12.56 3.49
CA ALA A 133 -1.47 12.38 2.04
C ALA A 133 -1.96 13.63 1.30
N GLN A 134 -3.06 14.25 1.77
CA GLN A 134 -3.57 15.49 1.19
C GLN A 134 -2.59 16.66 1.43
N LEU A 135 -2.12 16.84 2.65
CA LEU A 135 -1.18 17.92 3.00
C LEU A 135 0.20 17.74 2.38
N SER A 136 0.62 16.52 2.06
CA SER A 136 1.93 16.25 1.46
C SER A 136 2.11 16.96 0.12
N VAL A 137 1.04 17.07 -0.68
CA VAL A 137 1.04 17.79 -1.96
C VAL A 137 1.29 19.30 -1.76
N LEU A 138 0.83 19.86 -0.64
CA LEU A 138 1.01 21.27 -0.33
C LEU A 138 2.35 21.53 0.37
N LEU A 139 2.77 20.62 1.25
CA LEU A 139 3.86 20.83 2.19
C LEU A 139 5.21 20.26 1.72
N TRP A 140 5.27 19.51 0.62
CA TRP A 140 6.54 18.98 0.13
C TRP A 140 7.51 20.09 -0.27
N LEU A 141 7.06 21.18 -0.91
CA LEU A 141 7.95 22.27 -1.32
C LEU A 141 8.47 23.07 -0.12
N PRO A 142 7.63 23.51 0.85
CA PRO A 142 8.11 24.04 2.12
C PRO A 142 9.12 23.13 2.81
N LEU A 143 8.87 21.82 2.82
CA LEU A 143 9.80 20.84 3.39
C LEU A 143 11.16 20.88 2.69
N ILE A 144 11.19 20.87 1.35
CA ILE A 144 12.45 20.98 0.59
C ILE A 144 13.19 22.29 0.89
N PHE A 145 12.49 23.42 0.96
CA PHE A 145 13.10 24.71 1.29
C PHE A 145 13.75 24.72 2.67
N VAL A 146 13.03 24.21 3.68
CA VAL A 146 13.56 24.10 5.04
C VAL A 146 14.73 23.12 5.11
N LEU A 147 14.64 21.95 4.46
CA LEU A 147 15.71 20.95 4.46
C LEU A 147 16.98 21.48 3.77
N VAL A 148 16.87 22.07 2.58
CA VAL A 148 18.05 22.53 1.83
C VAL A 148 18.71 23.73 2.52
N LYS A 149 17.92 24.68 3.03
CA LYS A 149 18.45 25.80 3.82
C LYS A 149 19.08 25.31 5.13
N GLY A 150 18.43 24.37 5.83
CA GLY A 150 18.89 23.87 7.13
C GLY A 150 20.13 22.99 7.05
N PHE A 151 20.22 22.09 6.07
CA PHE A 151 21.33 21.15 5.94
C PHE A 151 22.49 21.66 5.08
N VAL A 152 22.21 22.42 4.02
CA VAL A 152 23.22 22.86 3.04
C VAL A 152 23.50 24.36 3.16
N GLY A 153 22.67 25.12 3.88
CA GLY A 153 22.79 26.59 3.94
C GLY A 153 22.33 27.29 2.66
N ILE A 154 21.85 26.56 1.65
CA ILE A 154 21.46 27.12 0.36
C ILE A 154 20.08 27.76 0.46
N ASP A 155 20.01 29.04 0.09
CA ASP A 155 18.76 29.79 0.02
C ASP A 155 18.02 29.51 -1.28
N LEU A 156 17.19 28.45 -1.28
CA LEU A 156 16.37 28.11 -2.44
C LEU A 156 15.30 29.15 -2.75
N LEU A 157 14.78 29.87 -1.75
CA LEU A 157 13.77 30.91 -1.97
C LEU A 157 14.31 32.04 -2.85
N ARG A 158 15.59 32.40 -2.68
CA ARG A 158 16.26 33.42 -3.50
C ARG A 158 16.74 32.90 -4.85
N ARG A 159 16.98 31.59 -4.98
CA ARG A 159 17.52 30.97 -6.21
C ARG A 159 16.45 30.49 -7.17
N LEU A 160 15.28 30.10 -6.67
CA LEU A 160 14.19 29.63 -7.51
C LEU A 160 13.34 30.81 -8.02
N PRO A 161 12.92 30.77 -9.29
CA PRO A 161 11.96 31.74 -9.80
C PRO A 161 10.67 31.74 -8.97
N LEU A 162 10.14 32.92 -8.65
CA LEU A 162 8.88 33.06 -7.92
C LEU A 162 7.72 32.31 -8.60
N SER A 163 7.74 32.23 -9.93
CA SER A 163 6.77 31.47 -10.73
C SER A 163 6.74 29.98 -10.35
N VAL A 164 7.89 29.35 -10.13
CA VAL A 164 7.98 27.94 -9.74
C VAL A 164 7.30 27.73 -8.38
N THR A 165 7.63 28.58 -7.41
CA THR A 165 7.04 28.51 -6.06
C THR A 165 5.54 28.76 -6.11
N ALA A 166 5.10 29.81 -6.82
CA ALA A 166 3.69 30.18 -6.94
C ALA A 166 2.85 29.09 -7.63
N ILE A 167 3.35 28.51 -8.72
CA ILE A 167 2.67 27.42 -9.44
C ILE A 167 2.53 26.18 -8.55
N ASN A 168 3.59 25.79 -7.83
CA ASN A 168 3.53 24.63 -6.95
C ASN A 168 2.57 24.83 -5.77
N VAL A 169 2.55 26.03 -5.18
CA VAL A 169 1.58 26.38 -4.14
C VAL A 169 0.16 26.38 -4.69
N ALA A 170 -0.08 27.03 -5.84
CA ALA A 170 -1.39 27.05 -6.49
C ALA A 170 -1.88 25.64 -6.84
N LEU A 171 -1.00 24.81 -7.38
CA LEU A 171 -1.29 23.40 -7.69
C LEU A 171 -1.60 22.61 -6.41
N GLY A 172 -0.82 22.79 -5.34
CA GLY A 172 -1.07 22.16 -4.05
C GLY A 172 -2.44 22.53 -3.47
N VAL A 173 -2.76 23.83 -3.47
CA VAL A 173 -4.05 24.36 -2.99
C VAL A 173 -5.21 23.85 -3.84
N ALA A 174 -5.06 23.76 -5.17
CA ALA A 174 -6.11 23.26 -6.07
C ALA A 174 -6.27 21.73 -6.01
N LEU A 175 -5.17 20.99 -5.86
CA LEU A 175 -5.17 19.53 -5.92
C LEU A 175 -5.75 18.90 -4.64
N VAL A 176 -5.59 19.53 -3.46
CA VAL A 176 -6.20 19.04 -2.21
C VAL A 176 -7.73 18.87 -2.31
N PRO A 177 -8.52 19.91 -2.66
CA PRO A 177 -9.96 19.76 -2.86
C PRO A 177 -10.28 18.93 -4.11
N GLY A 178 -9.45 18.98 -5.15
CA GLY A 178 -9.59 18.16 -6.36
C GLY A 178 -9.53 16.66 -6.06
N ILE A 179 -8.51 16.18 -5.35
CA ILE A 179 -8.39 14.80 -4.89
C ILE A 179 -9.59 14.42 -4.02
N ALA A 180 -10.00 15.29 -3.09
CA ALA A 180 -11.16 15.04 -2.25
C ALA A 180 -12.47 14.93 -3.06
N ALA A 181 -12.65 15.74 -4.10
CA ALA A 181 -13.79 15.69 -4.99
C ALA A 181 -13.79 14.41 -5.84
N VAL A 182 -12.64 14.04 -6.42
CA VAL A 182 -12.48 12.79 -7.18
C VAL A 182 -12.76 11.58 -6.29
N LEU A 183 -12.18 11.51 -5.09
CA LEU A 183 -12.44 10.41 -4.17
C LEU A 183 -13.92 10.31 -3.78
N ARG A 184 -14.59 11.44 -3.52
CA ARG A 184 -16.05 11.47 -3.26
C ARG A 184 -16.85 11.02 -4.48
N TRP A 185 -16.48 11.46 -5.68
CA TRP A 185 -17.15 11.08 -6.92
C TRP A 185 -17.00 9.57 -7.20
N VAL A 186 -15.79 9.03 -7.04
CA VAL A 186 -15.55 7.58 -7.18
C VAL A 186 -16.34 6.80 -6.12
N ALA A 187 -16.34 7.25 -4.86
CA ALA A 187 -17.09 6.60 -3.79
C ALA A 187 -18.60 6.60 -4.06
N ARG A 188 -19.16 7.70 -4.59
CA ARG A 188 -20.59 7.78 -4.98
C ARG A 188 -20.93 6.89 -6.18
N ARG A 189 -20.04 6.82 -7.18
CA ARG A 189 -20.23 6.01 -8.39
C ARG A 189 -20.04 4.51 -8.14
N ARG A 190 -19.32 4.15 -7.07
CA ARG A 190 -18.97 2.76 -6.75
C ARG A 190 -19.04 2.52 -5.23
N PRO A 191 -20.22 2.65 -4.61
CA PRO A 191 -20.37 2.51 -3.16
C PRO A 191 -19.86 1.15 -2.70
N ASP A 192 -20.08 0.09 -3.48
CA ASP A 192 -19.70 -1.29 -3.13
C ASP A 192 -18.33 -1.72 -3.65
N SER A 193 -17.48 -0.79 -4.07
CA SER A 193 -16.12 -1.16 -4.46
C SER A 193 -15.31 -1.55 -3.23
N ALA A 194 -15.34 -2.83 -2.90
CA ALA A 194 -14.46 -3.44 -1.91
C ALA A 194 -12.99 -3.13 -2.22
N ALA A 195 -12.63 -3.02 -3.49
CA ALA A 195 -11.29 -2.65 -3.93
C ALA A 195 -10.87 -1.22 -3.50
N LEU A 196 -11.76 -0.23 -3.61
CA LEU A 196 -11.45 1.14 -3.18
C LEU A 196 -11.33 1.22 -1.65
N ARG A 197 -12.26 0.59 -0.92
CA ARG A 197 -12.20 0.55 0.55
C ARG A 197 -10.91 -0.14 1.02
N ARG A 198 -10.57 -1.28 0.42
CA ARG A 198 -9.31 -2.00 0.70
C ARG A 198 -8.08 -1.19 0.34
N PHE A 199 -8.06 -0.49 -0.79
CA PHE A 199 -6.93 0.36 -1.17
C PHE A 199 -6.70 1.49 -0.16
N VAL A 200 -7.77 2.16 0.24
CA VAL A 200 -7.74 3.21 1.26
C VAL A 200 -7.27 2.64 2.60
N ASP A 201 -7.75 1.45 2.96
CA ASP A 201 -7.36 0.73 4.17
C ASP A 201 -5.89 0.24 4.17
N GLU A 202 -5.40 -0.24 3.03
CA GLU A 202 -4.02 -0.70 2.85
C GLU A 202 -3.04 0.48 2.90
N ALA A 203 -3.42 1.61 2.31
CA ALA A 203 -2.66 2.86 2.39
C ALA A 203 -2.56 3.41 3.82
N ALA A 204 -3.52 3.08 4.70
CA ALA A 204 -3.56 3.55 6.10
C ALA A 204 -2.59 2.82 7.04
N GLY A 205 -2.05 1.66 6.64
CA GLY A 205 -0.98 1.03 7.41
C GLY A 205 -0.97 -0.49 7.33
N ARG A 206 0.00 -1.01 6.58
CA ARG A 206 0.32 -2.44 6.43
C ARG A 206 0.47 -3.20 7.74
N ASP A 207 1.00 -2.54 8.76
CA ASP A 207 1.30 -3.20 10.03
C ASP A 207 0.04 -3.41 10.89
N TRP A 208 -0.96 -2.53 10.75
CA TRP A 208 -2.26 -2.69 11.38
C TRP A 208 -3.06 -3.83 10.76
N GLN A 209 -3.00 -3.98 9.43
CA GLN A 209 -3.65 -5.09 8.75
C GLN A 209 -3.09 -6.42 9.25
N ARG A 210 -1.77 -6.55 9.42
CA ARG A 210 -1.17 -7.78 9.99
C ARG A 210 -1.68 -8.08 11.40
N ALA A 211 -1.72 -7.09 12.28
CA ALA A 211 -2.23 -7.29 13.65
C ALA A 211 -3.72 -7.70 13.64
N SER A 212 -4.52 -7.07 12.78
CA SER A 212 -5.93 -7.44 12.57
C SER A 212 -6.07 -8.86 12.01
N ASP A 213 -5.22 -9.27 11.06
CA ASP A 213 -5.20 -10.63 10.50
C ASP A 213 -4.86 -11.68 11.58
N HIS A 214 -3.92 -11.38 12.48
CA HIS A 214 -3.61 -12.22 13.66
C HIS A 214 -4.79 -12.32 14.63
N LEU A 215 -5.50 -11.23 14.88
CA LEU A 215 -6.68 -11.26 15.75
C LEU A 215 -7.85 -12.01 15.10
N ASN A 216 -8.06 -11.82 13.80
CA ASN A 216 -9.09 -12.53 13.04
C ASN A 216 -8.82 -14.04 12.99
N ARG A 217 -7.56 -14.49 12.99
CA ARG A 217 -7.23 -15.92 13.21
C ARG A 217 -7.77 -16.45 14.50
N GLN A 218 -7.44 -15.74 15.58
CA GLN A 218 -7.78 -16.20 16.91
C GLN A 218 -9.30 -16.28 17.01
N LEU A 219 -10.02 -15.26 16.54
CA LEU A 219 -11.48 -15.28 16.46
C LEU A 219 -12.04 -16.41 15.58
N ALA A 220 -11.46 -16.66 14.40
CA ALA A 220 -11.91 -17.74 13.51
C ALA A 220 -11.69 -19.12 14.13
N PHE A 221 -10.54 -19.32 14.79
CA PHE A 221 -10.22 -20.54 15.51
C PHE A 221 -11.16 -20.75 16.70
N GLU A 222 -11.41 -19.73 17.54
CA GLU A 222 -12.35 -19.84 18.65
C GLU A 222 -13.79 -20.15 18.16
N ARG A 223 -14.21 -19.57 17.03
CA ARG A 223 -15.52 -19.90 16.42
C ARG A 223 -15.56 -21.32 15.87
N ALA A 224 -14.46 -21.80 15.28
CA ALA A 224 -14.36 -23.17 14.81
C ALA A 224 -14.42 -24.15 15.97
N VAL A 225 -13.68 -23.92 17.05
CA VAL A 225 -13.73 -24.75 18.27
C VAL A 225 -15.12 -24.73 18.91
N ALA A 226 -15.83 -23.60 18.86
CA ALA A 226 -17.18 -23.49 19.43
C ALA A 226 -18.29 -24.11 18.56
N GLY A 227 -18.10 -24.20 17.24
CA GLY A 227 -19.13 -24.64 16.28
C GLY A 227 -18.85 -25.96 15.57
N ASP A 228 -17.65 -26.52 15.69
CA ASP A 228 -17.17 -27.73 15.03
C ASP A 228 -16.38 -28.59 16.03
N THR A 229 -16.02 -29.82 15.64
CA THR A 229 -15.10 -30.67 16.39
C THR A 229 -13.73 -30.01 16.54
N ALA A 230 -13.05 -30.24 17.67
CA ALA A 230 -11.68 -29.76 17.91
C ALA A 230 -10.72 -30.18 16.77
N GLU A 231 -10.91 -31.39 16.24
CA GLU A 231 -10.16 -31.91 15.10
C GLU A 231 -10.35 -31.06 13.84
N GLY A 232 -11.60 -30.69 13.50
CA GLY A 232 -11.91 -29.82 12.37
C GLY A 232 -11.28 -28.41 12.49
N ALA A 233 -11.22 -27.86 13.71
CA ALA A 233 -10.54 -26.61 13.97
C ALA A 233 -9.01 -26.70 13.79
N LEU A 234 -8.40 -27.80 14.25
CA LEU A 234 -6.96 -28.06 14.09
C LEU A 234 -6.57 -28.29 12.62
N ARG A 235 -7.36 -29.07 11.87
CA ARG A 235 -7.16 -29.26 10.42
C ARG A 235 -7.21 -27.93 9.66
N ARG A 236 -8.20 -27.08 9.95
CA ARG A 236 -8.29 -25.73 9.36
C ARG A 236 -7.09 -24.84 9.70
N ALA A 237 -6.56 -24.93 10.92
CA ALA A 237 -5.35 -24.21 11.30
C ALA A 237 -4.10 -24.69 10.53
N ALA A 238 -3.99 -26.00 10.25
CA ALA A 238 -2.90 -26.58 9.47
C ALA A 238 -2.97 -26.22 7.97
N ALA A 239 -4.18 -26.08 7.43
CA ALA A 239 -4.44 -25.73 6.02
C ALA A 239 -3.97 -24.32 5.61
N LEU A 240 -3.52 -23.49 6.56
CA LEU A 240 -3.04 -22.12 6.32
C LEU A 240 -1.67 -22.03 5.61
N THR A 241 -1.03 -23.17 5.33
CA THR A 241 0.23 -23.21 4.58
C THR A 241 -0.02 -23.39 3.08
N LEU A 242 0.66 -22.60 2.25
CA LEU A 242 0.58 -22.77 0.80
C LEU A 242 1.25 -24.08 0.39
N PRO A 243 0.72 -24.77 -0.63
CA PRO A 243 1.44 -25.86 -1.24
C PRO A 243 2.79 -25.35 -1.82
N PRO A 244 3.86 -26.14 -1.77
CA PRO A 244 5.19 -25.76 -2.27
C PRO A 244 5.21 -25.08 -3.66
N PRO A 245 4.49 -25.58 -4.70
CA PRO A 245 4.49 -24.92 -6.01
C PRO A 245 3.88 -23.51 -5.99
N ALA A 246 2.85 -23.27 -5.17
CA ALA A 246 2.25 -21.94 -5.04
C ALA A 246 3.21 -20.97 -4.32
N GLU A 247 3.94 -21.48 -3.32
CA GLU A 247 4.92 -20.71 -2.56
C GLU A 247 6.12 -20.27 -3.44
N GLU A 248 6.64 -21.16 -4.28
CA GLU A 248 7.72 -20.81 -5.23
C GLU A 248 7.29 -19.73 -6.23
N LEU A 249 6.10 -19.87 -6.82
CA LEU A 249 5.53 -18.88 -7.74
C LEU A 249 5.31 -17.53 -7.06
N ARG A 250 4.84 -17.54 -5.82
CA ARG A 250 4.65 -16.33 -4.99
C ARG A 250 5.99 -15.62 -4.75
N ILE A 251 7.03 -16.35 -4.35
CA ILE A 251 8.38 -15.79 -4.14
C ILE A 251 8.93 -15.19 -5.44
N ALA A 252 8.78 -15.90 -6.57
CA ALA A 252 9.22 -15.41 -7.87
C ALA A 252 8.48 -14.14 -8.31
N ALA A 253 7.15 -14.10 -8.13
CA ALA A 253 6.34 -12.91 -8.39
C ALA A 253 6.80 -11.73 -7.52
N ARG A 254 7.04 -11.96 -6.23
CA ARG A 254 7.49 -10.93 -5.28
C ARG A 254 8.83 -10.32 -5.68
N ARG A 255 9.83 -11.15 -6.04
CA ARG A 255 11.14 -10.66 -6.51
C ARG A 255 11.01 -9.73 -7.72
N ARG A 256 10.08 -10.02 -8.63
CA ARG A 256 9.81 -9.17 -9.81
C ARG A 256 9.14 -7.86 -9.44
N VAL A 257 8.21 -7.88 -8.48
CA VAL A 257 7.63 -6.65 -7.95
C VAL A 257 8.68 -5.80 -7.26
N ASP A 258 9.57 -6.41 -6.44
CA ASP A 258 10.67 -5.71 -5.79
C ASP A 258 11.62 -5.06 -6.80
N ALA A 259 12.00 -5.78 -7.87
CA ALA A 259 12.80 -5.20 -8.96
C ALA A 259 12.10 -4.03 -9.65
N GLY A 260 10.78 -4.15 -9.90
CA GLY A 260 9.97 -3.08 -10.44
C GLY A 260 9.93 -1.85 -9.52
N LEU A 261 9.82 -2.03 -8.20
CA LEU A 261 9.85 -0.93 -7.23
C LEU A 261 11.18 -0.18 -7.29
N VAL A 262 12.32 -0.87 -7.36
CA VAL A 262 13.64 -0.24 -7.50
C VAL A 262 13.72 0.60 -8.78
N LEU A 263 13.29 0.04 -9.92
CA LEU A 263 13.28 0.74 -11.20
C LEU A 263 12.40 2.01 -11.15
N ILE A 264 11.18 1.90 -10.62
CA ILE A 264 10.24 3.03 -10.54
C ILE A 264 10.77 4.11 -9.61
N SER A 265 11.35 3.73 -8.46
CA SER A 265 11.98 4.70 -7.55
C SER A 265 13.12 5.45 -8.22
N ALA A 266 13.95 4.77 -9.02
CA ALA A 266 14.99 5.44 -9.81
C ALA A 266 14.39 6.44 -10.82
N LEU A 267 13.32 6.06 -11.53
CA LEU A 267 12.63 6.95 -12.47
C LEU A 267 12.03 8.19 -11.78
N ILE A 268 11.43 8.03 -10.60
CA ILE A 268 10.90 9.14 -9.79
C ILE A 268 12.03 10.11 -9.41
N LEU A 269 13.18 9.60 -8.97
CA LEU A 269 14.34 10.43 -8.61
C LEU A 269 14.91 11.17 -9.82
N LEU A 270 15.09 10.47 -10.96
CA LEU A 270 15.57 11.09 -12.20
C LEU A 270 14.62 12.17 -12.71
N SER A 271 13.31 11.90 -12.70
CA SER A 271 12.28 12.88 -13.06
C SER A 271 12.27 14.08 -12.10
N GLY A 272 12.43 13.85 -10.79
CA GLY A 272 12.55 14.92 -9.80
C GLY A 272 13.78 15.81 -10.05
N GLY A 273 14.94 15.20 -10.34
CA GLY A 273 16.15 15.93 -10.69
C GLY A 273 16.02 16.73 -11.99
N PHE A 274 15.35 16.17 -13.01
CA PHE A 274 15.03 16.86 -14.25
C PHE A 274 14.18 18.11 -13.99
N ASN A 275 13.09 17.96 -13.23
CA ASN A 275 12.18 19.06 -12.88
C ASN A 275 12.88 20.15 -12.06
N PHE A 276 13.79 19.77 -11.17
CA PHE A 276 14.60 20.71 -10.41
C PHE A 276 15.52 21.53 -11.32
N ARG A 277 16.19 20.88 -12.27
CA ARG A 277 17.13 21.53 -13.19
C ARG A 277 16.47 22.47 -14.18
N HIS A 278 15.29 22.12 -14.69
CA HIS A 278 14.56 22.88 -15.72
C HIS A 278 13.35 23.63 -15.15
N GLY A 279 13.34 23.85 -13.84
CA GLY A 279 12.28 24.59 -13.18
C GLY A 279 12.21 26.04 -13.69
N GLY A 280 11.02 26.46 -14.11
CA GLY A 280 10.74 27.81 -14.63
C GLY A 280 10.20 27.79 -16.06
N GLU A 281 10.48 26.72 -16.80
CA GLU A 281 10.03 26.54 -18.17
C GLU A 281 8.80 25.62 -18.22
N ALA A 282 7.66 26.15 -18.64
CA ALA A 282 6.43 25.36 -18.74
C ALA A 282 6.58 24.15 -19.67
N ALA A 283 7.35 24.30 -20.75
CA ALA A 283 7.65 23.24 -21.73
C ALA A 283 8.45 22.07 -21.13
N ALA A 284 9.21 22.28 -20.06
CA ALA A 284 9.92 21.23 -19.34
C ALA A 284 9.09 20.67 -18.17
N ILE A 285 8.46 21.56 -17.40
CA ILE A 285 7.73 21.18 -16.18
C ILE A 285 6.53 20.28 -16.50
N VAL A 286 5.71 20.63 -17.48
CA VAL A 286 4.45 19.89 -17.73
C VAL A 286 4.70 18.42 -18.10
N PRO A 287 5.59 18.10 -19.07
CA PRO A 287 6.00 16.73 -19.36
C PRO A 287 6.61 15.99 -18.17
N GLY A 288 7.54 16.65 -17.47
CA GLY A 288 8.25 16.05 -16.35
C GLY A 288 7.33 15.71 -15.17
N VAL A 289 6.39 16.60 -14.84
CA VAL A 289 5.34 16.37 -13.83
C VAL A 289 4.41 15.24 -14.26
N LEU A 290 4.01 15.19 -15.53
CA LEU A 290 3.16 14.13 -16.05
C LEU A 290 3.85 12.77 -15.88
N LEU A 291 5.09 12.60 -16.34
CA LEU A 291 5.85 11.36 -16.13
C LEU A 291 6.00 11.00 -14.66
N HIS A 292 6.23 11.99 -13.79
CA HIS A 292 6.35 11.80 -12.35
C HIS A 292 5.06 11.22 -11.73
N LEU A 293 3.90 11.77 -12.08
CA LEU A 293 2.60 11.29 -11.59
C LEU A 293 2.32 9.85 -12.04
N PHE A 294 2.69 9.50 -13.28
CA PHE A 294 2.59 8.12 -13.77
C PHE A 294 3.52 7.18 -13.01
N ALA A 295 4.76 7.58 -12.76
CA ALA A 295 5.70 6.78 -11.97
C ALA A 295 5.19 6.57 -10.53
N ILE A 296 4.61 7.60 -9.89
CA ILE A 296 3.97 7.48 -8.56
C ILE A 296 2.80 6.50 -8.60
N GLY A 297 1.90 6.61 -9.58
CA GLY A 297 0.77 5.69 -9.71
C GLY A 297 1.26 4.24 -9.84
N TRP A 298 2.31 4.01 -10.64
CA TRP A 298 2.92 2.70 -10.80
C TRP A 298 3.50 2.19 -9.48
N LEU A 299 4.26 3.04 -8.77
CA LEU A 299 4.85 2.72 -7.47
C LEU A 299 3.79 2.25 -6.49
N ILE A 300 2.67 2.98 -6.39
CA ILE A 300 1.55 2.66 -5.51
C ILE A 300 0.97 1.28 -5.83
N ALA A 301 0.67 0.99 -7.11
CA ALA A 301 0.11 -0.31 -7.49
C ALA A 301 1.10 -1.47 -7.30
N ALA A 302 2.40 -1.22 -7.48
CA ALA A 302 3.44 -2.21 -7.19
C ALA A 302 3.57 -2.49 -5.69
N ILE A 303 3.46 -1.48 -4.82
CA ILE A 303 3.44 -1.65 -3.36
C ILE A 303 2.23 -2.52 -2.95
N VAL A 304 1.04 -2.19 -3.45
CA VAL A 304 -0.19 -2.96 -3.17
C VAL A 304 -0.05 -4.42 -3.60
N GLN A 305 0.47 -4.68 -4.81
CA GLN A 305 0.70 -6.06 -5.25
C GLN A 305 1.75 -6.79 -4.42
N ARG A 306 2.86 -6.12 -4.06
CA ARG A 306 3.89 -6.69 -3.19
C ARG A 306 3.31 -7.12 -1.85
N ASP A 307 2.41 -6.32 -1.30
CA ASP A 307 1.78 -6.61 -0.02
C ASP A 307 0.76 -7.74 -0.15
N ALA A 308 -0.02 -7.80 -1.23
CA ALA A 308 -0.90 -8.92 -1.50
C ALA A 308 -0.13 -10.26 -1.65
N LEU A 309 1.08 -10.19 -2.23
CA LEU A 309 2.04 -11.30 -2.36
C LEU A 309 2.79 -11.65 -1.07
N ALA A 310 2.60 -10.91 0.03
CA ALA A 310 3.02 -11.38 1.34
C ALA A 310 2.39 -12.76 1.58
N ALA A 311 3.12 -13.64 2.26
CA ALA A 311 2.64 -14.99 2.56
C ALA A 311 1.19 -14.91 3.08
N PRO A 312 0.28 -15.81 2.64
CA PRO A 312 -1.13 -15.78 3.02
C PRO A 312 -1.33 -15.63 4.51
N GLY A 313 -0.34 -16.08 5.30
CA GLY A 313 -0.33 -15.94 6.72
C GLY A 313 -1.45 -16.80 7.26
N SER A 314 -2.60 -16.19 7.43
CA SER A 314 -3.79 -16.82 7.99
C SER A 314 -5.09 -16.50 7.29
N ALA A 315 -5.01 -15.79 6.17
CA ALA A 315 -6.14 -15.75 5.28
C ALA A 315 -6.35 -17.17 4.77
N GLU A 316 -7.59 -17.65 4.83
CA GLU A 316 -8.04 -18.80 4.06
C GLU A 316 -7.50 -18.67 2.63
N PRO A 317 -7.05 -19.75 1.96
CA PRO A 317 -6.51 -19.68 0.60
C PRO A 317 -7.40 -18.85 -0.34
N SER A 318 -8.73 -18.99 -0.20
CA SER A 318 -9.76 -18.18 -0.85
C SER A 318 -9.65 -16.67 -0.58
N ALA A 319 -9.45 -16.26 0.68
CA ALA A 319 -9.31 -14.86 1.09
C ALA A 319 -7.97 -14.26 0.63
N TRP A 320 -6.89 -15.04 0.68
CA TRP A 320 -5.60 -14.63 0.12
C TRP A 320 -5.70 -14.45 -1.39
N ARG A 321 -6.33 -15.39 -2.09
CA ARG A 321 -6.62 -15.31 -3.52
C ARG A 321 -7.44 -14.07 -3.85
N ALA A 322 -8.54 -13.83 -3.15
CA ALA A 322 -9.38 -12.64 -3.35
C ALA A 322 -8.60 -11.32 -3.14
N ARG A 323 -7.63 -11.29 -2.22
CA ARG A 323 -6.72 -10.14 -2.04
C ARG A 323 -5.76 -10.00 -3.21
N LEU A 324 -5.13 -11.10 -3.63
CA LEU A 324 -4.19 -11.12 -4.75
C LEU A 324 -4.86 -10.76 -6.08
N ASP A 325 -6.07 -11.25 -6.32
CA ASP A 325 -6.90 -10.92 -7.47
C ASP A 325 -7.30 -9.44 -7.46
N GLY A 326 -7.65 -8.89 -6.30
CA GLY A 326 -7.93 -7.46 -6.12
C GLY A 326 -6.73 -6.59 -6.49
N ALA A 327 -5.55 -6.92 -5.97
CA ALA A 327 -4.31 -6.22 -6.25
C ALA A 327 -3.87 -6.35 -7.72
N THR A 328 -3.98 -7.56 -8.27
CA THR A 328 -3.68 -7.86 -9.69
C THR A 328 -4.63 -7.09 -10.60
N ARG A 329 -5.93 -7.07 -10.31
CA ARG A 329 -6.93 -6.28 -11.05
C ARG A 329 -6.63 -4.79 -10.99
N LEU A 330 -6.32 -4.25 -9.80
CA LEU A 330 -5.95 -2.84 -9.64
C LEU A 330 -4.75 -2.48 -10.52
N ARG A 331 -3.67 -3.26 -10.43
CA ARG A 331 -2.45 -3.03 -11.22
C ARG A 331 -2.69 -3.20 -12.71
N THR A 332 -3.48 -4.20 -13.14
CA THR A 332 -3.88 -4.37 -14.54
C THR A 332 -4.67 -3.17 -15.06
N VAL A 333 -5.67 -2.69 -14.32
CA VAL A 333 -6.47 -1.51 -14.72
C VAL A 333 -5.60 -0.27 -14.87
N LEU A 334 -4.63 -0.08 -13.97
CA LEU A 334 -3.67 1.02 -14.02
C LEU A 334 -2.71 0.89 -15.21
N LEU A 335 -2.08 -0.26 -15.41
CA LEU A 335 -1.17 -0.48 -16.55
C LEU A 335 -1.91 -0.37 -17.89
N GLN A 336 -3.15 -0.85 -17.99
CA GLN A 336 -3.99 -0.62 -19.17
C GLN A 336 -4.26 0.87 -19.40
N SER A 337 -4.44 1.66 -18.34
CA SER A 337 -4.58 3.11 -18.49
C SER A 337 -3.29 3.77 -18.99
N TYR A 338 -2.12 3.20 -18.67
CA TYR A 338 -0.83 3.67 -19.16
C TYR A 338 -0.63 3.30 -20.62
N VAL A 339 -1.06 2.12 -21.05
CA VAL A 339 -1.10 1.76 -22.47
C VAL A 339 -2.01 2.72 -23.25
N VAL A 340 -3.18 3.06 -22.70
CA VAL A 340 -4.07 4.06 -23.32
C VAL A 340 -3.39 5.42 -23.39
N ALA A 341 -2.68 5.84 -22.34
CA ALA A 341 -1.97 7.12 -22.26
C ALA A 341 -0.60 7.14 -22.97
N ALA A 342 -0.15 6.00 -23.53
CA ALA A 342 1.17 5.85 -24.11
C ALA A 342 1.52 6.90 -25.17
N PRO A 343 0.61 7.31 -26.10
CA PRO A 343 0.94 8.35 -27.07
C PRO A 343 1.38 9.68 -26.42
N LEU A 344 0.65 10.12 -25.39
CA LEU A 344 0.96 11.35 -24.66
C LEU A 344 2.20 11.19 -23.79
N LEU A 345 2.35 10.04 -23.14
CA LEU A 345 3.54 9.71 -22.36
C LEU A 345 4.81 9.68 -23.21
N SER A 346 4.72 9.18 -24.44
CA SER A 346 5.83 9.18 -25.39
C SER A 346 6.25 10.59 -25.77
N LEU A 347 5.31 11.50 -26.05
CA LEU A 347 5.64 12.91 -26.29
C LEU A 347 6.29 13.56 -25.07
N ALA A 348 5.75 13.30 -23.88
CA ALA A 348 6.31 13.83 -22.64
C ALA A 348 7.73 13.30 -22.38
N LEU A 349 7.95 12.01 -22.64
CA LEU A 349 9.25 11.36 -22.52
C LEU A 349 10.24 11.91 -23.55
N LEU A 350 9.84 12.06 -24.81
CA LEU A 350 10.69 12.63 -25.86
C LEU A 350 11.12 14.05 -25.51
N GLN A 351 10.21 14.90 -25.03
CA GLN A 351 10.54 16.25 -24.58
C GLN A 351 11.51 16.23 -23.39
N THR A 352 11.25 15.37 -22.41
CA THR A 352 12.09 15.25 -21.21
C THR A 352 13.50 14.74 -21.54
N LEU A 353 13.61 13.75 -22.43
CA LEU A 353 14.89 13.18 -22.87
C LEU A 353 15.64 14.13 -23.80
N GLY A 354 14.94 14.76 -24.75
CA GLY A 354 15.52 15.75 -25.66
C GLY A 354 16.15 16.90 -24.91
N LEU A 355 15.41 17.48 -23.95
CA LEU A 355 15.91 18.58 -23.13
C LEU A 355 16.99 18.09 -22.16
N GLY A 356 16.76 16.97 -21.46
CA GLY A 356 17.64 16.49 -20.40
C GLY A 356 18.97 15.91 -20.87
N LEU A 357 19.01 15.26 -22.05
CA LEU A 357 20.20 14.60 -22.57
C LEU A 357 20.88 15.36 -23.71
N ALA A 358 20.09 15.97 -24.60
CA ALA A 358 20.61 16.65 -25.78
C ALA A 358 20.59 18.18 -25.65
N GLY A 359 19.95 18.74 -24.61
CA GLY A 359 19.72 20.18 -24.50
C GLY A 359 18.77 20.72 -25.58
N ILE A 360 17.99 19.85 -26.23
CA ILE A 360 17.09 20.21 -27.32
C ILE A 360 15.68 20.36 -26.75
N ASP A 361 15.18 21.59 -26.71
CA ASP A 361 13.77 21.85 -26.44
C ASP A 361 12.94 21.55 -27.71
N LEU A 362 12.26 20.40 -27.76
CA LEU A 362 11.47 20.01 -28.94
C LEU A 362 10.27 20.95 -29.15
N TRP A 363 9.72 21.55 -28.09
CA TRP A 363 8.66 22.54 -28.22
C TRP A 363 9.14 23.74 -29.03
N GLN A 364 10.32 24.27 -28.70
CA GLN A 364 10.92 25.40 -29.42
C GLN A 364 11.39 24.98 -30.82
N SER A 365 12.00 23.81 -30.93
CA SER A 365 12.61 23.33 -32.18
C SER A 365 11.58 23.01 -33.26
N LEU A 366 10.44 22.43 -32.88
CA LEU A 366 9.35 22.08 -33.81
C LEU A 366 8.38 23.24 -34.05
N GLY A 367 8.38 24.23 -33.15
CA GLY A 367 7.41 25.31 -33.12
C GLY A 367 6.05 24.91 -32.50
N PRO A 368 5.31 25.88 -31.96
CA PRO A 368 4.09 25.62 -31.18
C PRO A 368 2.99 24.95 -32.01
N ALA A 369 2.84 25.30 -33.29
CA ALA A 369 1.81 24.73 -34.15
C ALA A 369 2.01 23.22 -34.38
N LEU A 370 3.24 22.80 -34.70
CA LEU A 370 3.56 21.39 -34.91
C LEU A 370 3.45 20.61 -33.60
N TRP A 371 3.92 21.17 -32.48
CA TRP A 371 3.81 20.52 -31.18
C TRP A 371 2.35 20.34 -30.73
N LEU A 372 1.51 21.37 -30.90
CA LEU A 372 0.08 21.27 -30.63
C LEU A 372 -0.59 20.23 -31.54
N GLY A 373 -0.20 20.17 -32.82
CA GLY A 373 -0.63 19.14 -33.76
C GLY A 373 -0.29 17.72 -33.28
N LEU A 374 0.95 17.49 -32.85
CA LEU A 374 1.37 16.22 -32.25
C LEU A 374 0.59 15.90 -30.98
N GLY A 375 0.34 16.89 -30.13
CA GLY A 375 -0.50 16.74 -28.94
C GLY A 375 -1.93 16.31 -29.28
N LEU A 376 -2.54 16.92 -30.29
CA LEU A 376 -3.88 16.55 -30.75
C LEU A 376 -3.91 15.13 -31.32
N ILE A 377 -2.92 14.75 -32.14
CA ILE A 377 -2.77 13.38 -32.66
C ILE A 377 -2.65 12.39 -31.51
N ALA A 378 -1.85 12.69 -30.49
CA ALA A 378 -1.72 11.85 -29.30
C ALA A 378 -3.04 11.69 -28.56
N VAL A 379 -3.81 12.76 -28.37
CA VAL A 379 -5.15 12.71 -27.73
C VAL A 379 -6.13 11.87 -28.54
N ILE A 380 -6.15 12.00 -29.87
CA ILE A 380 -6.99 11.17 -30.76
C ILE A 380 -6.58 9.69 -30.62
N ALA A 381 -5.28 9.39 -30.66
CA ALA A 381 -4.78 8.03 -30.47
C ALA A 381 -5.17 7.47 -29.10
N MET A 382 -5.08 8.26 -28.01
CA MET A 382 -5.57 7.87 -26.69
C MET A 382 -7.06 7.53 -26.70
N ALA A 383 -7.89 8.34 -27.36
CA ALA A 383 -9.34 8.11 -27.46
C ALA A 383 -9.66 6.80 -28.22
N LEU A 384 -8.93 6.52 -29.31
CA LEU A 384 -9.06 5.27 -30.06
C LEU A 384 -8.63 4.05 -29.23
N LEU A 385 -7.50 4.14 -28.52
CA LEU A 385 -7.04 3.08 -27.60
C LEU A 385 -8.03 2.86 -26.45
N PHE A 386 -8.60 3.93 -25.91
CA PHE A 386 -9.61 3.86 -24.87
C PHE A 386 -10.89 3.16 -25.36
N ARG A 387 -11.39 3.51 -26.55
CA ARG A 387 -12.54 2.84 -27.17
C ARG A 387 -12.26 1.36 -27.41
N ARG A 388 -11.06 1.02 -27.89
CA ARG A 388 -10.63 -0.38 -28.08
C ARG A 388 -10.57 -1.15 -26.75
N ARG A 389 -10.07 -0.50 -25.69
CA ARG A 389 -10.05 -1.07 -24.33
C ARG A 389 -11.46 -1.38 -23.83
N GLN A 390 -12.44 -0.51 -24.08
CA GLN A 390 -13.83 -0.74 -23.70
C GLN A 390 -14.45 -1.93 -24.43
N GLY A 391 -14.10 -2.14 -25.71
CA GLY A 391 -14.61 -3.26 -26.50
C GLY A 391 -14.01 -4.64 -26.16
N ALA A 392 -12.79 -4.70 -25.63
CA ALA A 392 -12.09 -5.97 -25.34
C ALA A 392 -11.24 -5.94 -24.06
N PRO A 393 -11.84 -5.73 -22.87
CA PRO A 393 -11.09 -5.42 -21.65
C PRO A 393 -10.17 -6.54 -21.16
N ALA A 394 -10.54 -7.81 -21.39
CA ALA A 394 -9.77 -8.98 -20.92
C ALA A 394 -8.48 -9.23 -21.74
N GLY A 395 -8.50 -8.92 -23.04
CA GLY A 395 -7.37 -9.15 -23.94
C GLY A 395 -6.57 -7.90 -24.30
N PHE A 396 -7.09 -6.71 -24.00
CA PHE A 396 -6.45 -5.45 -24.40
C PHE A 396 -5.03 -5.34 -23.85
N ALA A 397 -4.06 -5.41 -24.76
CA ALA A 397 -2.64 -5.26 -24.50
C ALA A 397 -2.11 -6.19 -23.40
N ALA A 398 -2.68 -7.39 -23.21
CA ALA A 398 -2.31 -8.30 -22.11
C ALA A 398 -0.80 -8.59 -22.06
N ARG A 399 -0.16 -8.84 -23.22
CA ARG A 399 1.30 -9.04 -23.31
C ARG A 399 2.10 -7.81 -22.88
N LEU A 400 1.66 -6.61 -23.28
CA LEU A 400 2.33 -5.36 -22.93
C LEU A 400 2.13 -5.03 -21.43
N VAL A 401 0.93 -5.27 -20.90
CA VAL A 401 0.64 -5.11 -19.47
C VAL A 401 1.49 -6.08 -18.64
N ASP A 402 1.62 -7.34 -19.05
CA ASP A 402 2.49 -8.29 -18.35
C ASP A 402 3.96 -7.89 -18.47
N ALA A 403 4.43 -7.44 -19.64
CA ALA A 403 5.77 -6.93 -19.86
C ALA A 403 6.09 -5.71 -18.98
N LEU A 404 5.20 -4.71 -18.94
CA LEU A 404 5.29 -3.56 -18.04
C LEU A 404 5.26 -3.99 -16.56
N SER A 405 4.67 -5.14 -16.23
CA SER A 405 4.73 -5.69 -14.88
C SER A 405 6.01 -6.50 -14.58
N LEU A 406 6.93 -6.63 -15.53
CA LEU A 406 8.07 -7.55 -15.50
C LEU A 406 7.64 -9.04 -15.33
N GLY A 407 6.45 -9.36 -15.82
CA GLY A 407 5.79 -10.65 -15.68
C GLY A 407 5.34 -10.98 -14.26
N SER A 408 5.16 -9.99 -13.38
CA SER A 408 4.70 -10.25 -12.01
C SER A 408 3.21 -10.60 -11.94
N LEU A 409 2.39 -10.10 -12.88
CA LEU A 409 0.96 -10.37 -12.93
C LEU A 409 0.67 -11.83 -13.30
N SER A 410 1.22 -12.32 -14.40
CA SER A 410 1.03 -13.72 -14.83
C SER A 410 1.54 -14.74 -13.81
N ARG A 411 2.61 -14.43 -13.08
CA ARG A 411 3.13 -15.29 -11.99
C ARG A 411 2.24 -15.24 -10.75
N ALA A 412 1.76 -14.06 -10.36
CA ALA A 412 0.83 -13.92 -9.25
C ALA A 412 -0.47 -14.70 -9.49
N GLN A 413 -1.01 -14.64 -10.72
CA GLN A 413 -2.20 -15.41 -11.09
C GLN A 413 -1.96 -16.93 -10.99
N ARG A 414 -0.83 -17.42 -11.55
CA ARG A 414 -0.47 -18.84 -11.43
C ARG A 414 -0.28 -19.29 -9.98
N ALA A 415 0.24 -18.44 -9.11
CA ALA A 415 0.36 -18.73 -7.69
C ALA A 415 -1.03 -18.87 -7.02
N ALA A 416 -1.97 -17.99 -7.36
CA ALA A 416 -3.36 -18.08 -6.92
C ALA A 416 -4.06 -19.34 -7.42
N ASP A 417 -3.87 -19.70 -8.69
CA ASP A 417 -4.50 -20.88 -9.29
C ASP A 417 -3.92 -22.18 -8.72
N ALA A 418 -2.60 -22.24 -8.50
CA ALA A 418 -1.94 -23.38 -7.85
C ALA A 418 -2.39 -23.57 -6.40
N ALA A 419 -2.67 -22.48 -5.67
CA ALA A 419 -3.21 -22.56 -4.31
C ALA A 419 -4.64 -23.13 -4.29
N ALA A 420 -5.47 -22.79 -5.29
CA ALA A 420 -6.84 -23.27 -5.38
C ALA A 420 -6.97 -24.73 -5.88
N GLY A 421 -6.05 -25.17 -6.73
CA GLY A 421 -6.03 -26.57 -7.20
C GLY A 421 -5.84 -27.59 -6.07
N ASP A 422 -5.03 -27.24 -5.07
CA ASP A 422 -4.79 -28.09 -3.88
C ASP A 422 -6.02 -28.13 -2.94
N GLU A 423 -6.77 -27.03 -2.85
CA GLU A 423 -8.00 -26.94 -2.05
C GLU A 423 -9.07 -27.90 -2.58
N ASN A 424 -9.31 -27.91 -3.90
CA ASN A 424 -10.26 -28.83 -4.52
C ASN A 424 -9.88 -30.32 -4.36
N LEU A 425 -8.58 -30.63 -4.34
CA LEU A 425 -8.11 -32.00 -4.13
C LEU A 425 -8.31 -32.45 -2.68
N ARG A 426 -8.20 -31.54 -1.72
CA ARG A 426 -8.46 -31.83 -0.29
C ARG A 426 -9.95 -31.97 0.01
N ASP A 427 -10.81 -31.21 -0.65
CA ASP A 427 -12.26 -31.32 -0.46
C ASP A 427 -12.85 -32.59 -1.12
N ALA A 428 -12.13 -33.19 -2.07
CA ALA A 428 -12.53 -34.42 -2.76
C ALA A 428 -12.05 -35.70 -2.06
N ALA A 429 -11.12 -35.60 -1.10
CA ALA A 429 -10.52 -36.71 -0.35
C ALA A 429 -11.13 -36.80 1.05
#